data_AF-A0A0C2H5M9-F1
#
_entry.id   AF-A0A0C2H5M9-F1
#
_cell.length_a   1.000
_cell.length_b   1.000
_cell.length_c   1.000
_cell.angle_alpha   90.00
_cell.angle_beta   90.00
_cell.angle_gamma   90.00
#
_symmetry.space_group_name_H-M   'P 1'
#
loop_
_entity.id
_entity.type
_entity.pdbx_description
1 polymer ?
#
loop_
_entity_poly.entity_id
_entity_poly.type
_entity_poly.pdbx_seq_one_letter_code
_entity_poly.pdbx_strand_id
1 'polypeptide(L)'
;METVVGEDYMLSAIRNLVATRTSFDMSSFLLYFKDIPVDQNISLAQVYEYWFITGGFPAVKLSNSPLSFELQQLNPSPWPLRLSSKQGLPPFLFAQSLTTSPKNSEVLLNLNFTSFYRVNYDPTTWISIFSQMDEHPEQFSAVGRAQLVTDFCYFYAHDKVDRGAAIKEIVVDVVGPFNFLPEYRTFQLLSVF
;
A
#
# COMPACT_ATOMS: atom_id res chain seq x y z
N MET A 1 12.30 1.24 1.25
CA MET A 1 13.72 1.18 0.86
C MET A 1 14.34 -0.06 1.42
N GLU A 2 14.27 -0.21 2.74
CA GLU A 2 14.66 -1.41 3.46
C GLU A 2 14.01 -2.69 2.93
N THR A 3 12.72 -2.65 2.56
CA THR A 3 12.04 -3.79 1.94
C THR A 3 12.62 -4.24 0.58
N VAL A 4 13.51 -3.46 -0.02
CA VAL A 4 14.19 -3.78 -1.30
C VAL A 4 15.61 -4.26 -1.05
N VAL A 5 16.35 -3.60 -0.16
CA VAL A 5 17.78 -3.85 0.06
C VAL A 5 18.06 -4.75 1.28
N GLY A 6 17.08 -4.95 2.15
CA GLY A 6 17.22 -5.62 3.43
C GLY A 6 17.65 -4.70 4.57
N GLU A 7 17.31 -5.11 5.80
CA GLU A 7 17.65 -4.41 7.04
C GLU A 7 19.18 -4.25 7.19
N ASP A 8 19.95 -5.33 7.02
CA ASP A 8 21.40 -5.31 7.20
C ASP A 8 22.11 -4.31 6.28
N TYR A 9 21.68 -4.25 5.02
CA TYR A 9 22.21 -3.29 4.06
C TYR A 9 21.86 -1.86 4.47
N MET A 10 20.59 -1.62 4.82
CA MET A 10 20.11 -0.31 5.24
C MET A 10 20.88 0.20 6.47
N LEU A 11 21.01 -0.64 7.51
CA LEU A 11 21.76 -0.32 8.71
C LEU A 11 23.23 -0.04 8.42
N SER A 12 23.84 -0.80 7.50
CA SER A 12 25.22 -0.58 7.09
C SER A 12 25.41 0.77 6.39
N ALA A 13 24.49 1.14 5.49
CA ALA A 13 24.51 2.44 4.83
C ALA A 13 24.36 3.60 5.83
N ILE A 14 23.40 3.51 6.76
CA ILE A 14 23.17 4.51 7.80
C ILE A 14 24.40 4.64 8.72
N ARG A 15 24.95 3.52 9.21
CA ARG A 15 26.15 3.53 10.07
C ARG A 15 27.33 4.17 9.38
N ASN A 16 27.54 3.87 8.10
CA ASN A 16 28.62 4.45 7.31
C ASN A 16 28.46 5.97 7.14
N LEU A 17 27.26 6.45 6.82
CA LEU A 17 26.98 7.89 6.72
C LEU A 17 27.27 8.63 8.02
N VAL A 18 26.75 8.11 9.14
CA VAL A 18 26.94 8.73 10.46
C VAL A 18 28.40 8.72 10.89
N ALA A 19 29.16 7.66 10.57
CA ALA A 19 30.56 7.54 10.94
C ALA A 19 31.50 8.41 10.09
N THR A 20 31.17 8.65 8.81
CA THR A 20 32.08 9.27 7.84
C THR A 20 31.77 10.73 7.54
N ARG A 21 30.57 11.23 7.88
CA ARG A 21 30.12 12.57 7.52
C ARG A 21 29.69 13.36 8.75
N THR A 22 30.17 14.61 8.85
CA THR A 22 29.69 15.59 9.84
C THR A 22 28.36 16.22 9.45
N SER A 23 28.06 16.24 8.16
CA SER A 23 26.77 16.65 7.58
C SER A 23 26.50 15.81 6.33
N PHE A 24 25.25 15.44 6.10
CA PHE A 24 24.81 14.72 4.90
C PHE A 24 23.44 15.24 4.44
N ASP A 25 23.16 15.04 3.17
CA ASP A 25 21.89 15.38 2.53
C ASP A 25 21.30 14.15 1.81
N MET A 26 20.17 14.35 1.14
CA MET A 26 19.51 13.27 0.39
C MET A 26 20.43 12.71 -0.69
N SER A 27 21.14 13.54 -1.44
CA SER A 27 22.05 13.08 -2.50
C SER A 27 23.15 12.17 -1.94
N SER A 28 23.73 12.54 -0.80
CA SER A 28 24.75 11.74 -0.11
C SER A 28 24.21 10.37 0.34
N PHE A 29 22.96 10.33 0.83
CA PHE A 29 22.28 9.09 1.20
C PHE A 29 21.95 8.22 -0.01
N LEU A 30 21.50 8.83 -1.11
CA LEU A 30 21.10 8.10 -2.32
C LEU A 30 22.27 7.45 -3.07
N LEU A 31 23.52 7.89 -2.84
CA LEU A 31 24.70 7.28 -3.44
C LEU A 31 24.83 5.77 -3.13
N TYR A 32 24.40 5.34 -1.95
CA TYR A 32 24.43 3.91 -1.60
C TYR A 32 23.50 3.06 -2.48
N PHE A 33 22.48 3.67 -3.07
CA PHE A 33 21.44 2.96 -3.82
C PHE A 33 21.52 3.18 -5.33
N LYS A 34 22.56 3.88 -5.81
CA LYS A 34 22.73 4.27 -7.22
C LYS A 34 22.93 3.07 -8.14
N ASP A 35 23.66 2.06 -7.67
CA ASP A 35 24.02 0.89 -8.47
C ASP A 35 23.05 -0.30 -8.26
N ILE A 36 21.92 -0.06 -7.57
CA ILE A 36 20.89 -1.08 -7.34
C ILE A 36 19.81 -0.92 -8.42
N PRO A 37 19.76 -1.80 -9.44
CA PRO A 37 18.75 -1.72 -10.48
C PRO A 37 17.38 -2.15 -9.96
N VAL A 38 16.34 -1.43 -10.35
CA VAL A 38 14.92 -1.73 -10.08
C VAL A 38 14.17 -2.06 -11.36
N ASP A 39 14.60 -1.46 -12.47
CA ASP A 39 14.17 -1.78 -13.84
C ASP A 39 15.37 -1.56 -14.79
N GLN A 40 15.22 -1.86 -16.08
CA GLN A 40 16.29 -1.80 -17.09
C GLN A 40 17.08 -0.48 -17.05
N ASN A 41 16.40 0.65 -16.81
CA ASN A 41 16.99 1.99 -16.83
C ASN A 41 16.71 2.80 -15.55
N ILE A 42 16.27 2.14 -14.46
CA ILE A 42 15.86 2.81 -13.23
C ILE A 42 16.59 2.20 -12.05
N SER A 43 17.37 3.01 -11.36
CA SER A 43 18.01 2.68 -10.09
C SER A 43 17.10 2.92 -8.90
N LEU A 44 17.40 2.26 -7.79
CA LEU A 44 16.70 2.46 -6.54
C LEU A 44 16.86 3.90 -6.04
N ALA A 45 18.05 4.50 -6.20
CA ALA A 45 18.28 5.91 -5.89
C ALA A 45 17.28 6.84 -6.59
N GLN A 46 17.06 6.67 -7.90
CA GLN A 46 16.12 7.49 -8.68
C GLN A 46 14.67 7.33 -8.20
N VAL A 47 14.27 6.12 -7.80
CA VAL A 47 12.95 5.89 -7.20
C VAL A 47 12.79 6.75 -5.95
N TYR A 48 13.73 6.68 -5.01
CA TYR A 48 13.59 7.43 -3.74
C TYR A 48 13.76 8.94 -3.89
N GLU A 49 14.60 9.38 -4.82
CA GLU A 49 14.68 10.79 -5.18
C GLU A 49 13.32 11.32 -5.64
N TYR A 50 12.64 10.57 -6.52
CA TYR A 50 11.29 10.91 -6.98
C TYR A 50 10.29 11.01 -5.82
N TRP A 51 10.26 10.01 -4.93
CA TRP A 51 9.38 10.02 -3.75
C TRP A 51 9.65 11.22 -2.84
N PHE A 52 10.91 11.56 -2.60
CA PHE A 52 11.32 12.66 -1.74
C PHE A 52 10.93 14.03 -2.33
N ILE A 53 11.16 14.24 -3.63
CA ILE A 53 10.88 15.52 -4.29
C ILE A 53 9.39 15.73 -4.52
N THR A 54 8.68 14.68 -4.95
CA THR A 54 7.28 14.80 -5.36
C THR A 54 6.38 14.98 -4.14
N GLY A 55 6.61 14.18 -3.09
CA GLY A 55 5.77 14.16 -1.89
C GLY A 55 4.30 13.77 -2.16
N GLY A 56 3.59 13.39 -1.10
CA GLY A 56 2.19 12.95 -1.20
C GLY A 56 2.00 11.47 -0.93
N PHE A 57 0.78 11.00 -1.18
CA PHE A 57 0.36 9.65 -0.81
C PHE A 57 -0.41 8.99 -1.95
N PRO A 58 0.24 8.16 -2.78
CA PRO A 58 -0.39 7.61 -3.96
C PRO A 58 -1.42 6.53 -3.61
N ALA A 59 -2.32 6.29 -4.56
CA ALA A 59 -3.39 5.32 -4.43
C ALA A 59 -3.50 4.46 -5.68
N VAL A 60 -3.86 3.19 -5.50
CA VAL A 60 -4.09 2.23 -6.59
C VAL A 60 -5.51 1.70 -6.48
N LYS A 61 -6.26 1.72 -7.59
CA LYS A 61 -7.50 0.96 -7.74
C LYS A 61 -7.18 -0.43 -8.28
N LEU A 62 -7.79 -1.44 -7.67
CA LEU A 62 -7.76 -2.82 -8.09
C LEU A 62 -9.16 -3.20 -8.57
N SER A 63 -9.25 -3.63 -9.83
CA SER A 63 -10.49 -4.05 -10.47
C SER A 63 -10.34 -5.47 -10.99
N ASN A 64 -11.22 -6.36 -10.54
CA ASN A 64 -11.35 -7.71 -11.05
C ASN A 64 -12.50 -7.80 -12.06
N SER A 65 -12.24 -8.49 -13.17
CA SER A 65 -13.26 -8.92 -14.12
C SER A 65 -13.08 -10.41 -14.42
N PRO A 66 -14.09 -11.09 -15.01
CA PRO A 66 -13.95 -12.48 -15.42
C PRO A 66 -12.78 -12.73 -16.40
N LEU A 67 -12.34 -11.70 -17.12
CA LEU A 67 -11.34 -11.81 -18.19
C LEU A 67 -10.01 -11.14 -17.84
N SER A 68 -9.97 -10.32 -16.80
CA SER A 68 -8.80 -9.51 -16.49
C SER A 68 -8.73 -9.11 -15.03
N PHE A 69 -7.50 -8.89 -14.60
CA PHE A 69 -7.13 -8.24 -13.36
C PHE A 69 -6.44 -6.92 -13.71
N GLU A 70 -6.91 -5.79 -13.19
CA GLU A 70 -6.33 -4.48 -13.48
C GLU A 70 -5.92 -3.75 -12.20
N LEU A 71 -4.70 -3.22 -12.22
CA LEU A 71 -4.20 -2.23 -11.28
C LEU A 71 -4.10 -0.89 -11.97
N GLN A 72 -4.71 0.15 -11.39
CA GLN A 72 -4.71 1.50 -11.92
C GLN A 72 -4.26 2.48 -10.84
N GLN A 73 -3.17 3.20 -11.07
CA GLN A 73 -2.81 4.33 -10.22
C GLN A 73 -3.86 5.44 -10.35
N LEU A 74 -4.27 6.02 -9.23
CA LEU A 74 -5.31 7.06 -9.17
C LEU A 74 -4.73 8.48 -9.21
N ASN A 75 -3.40 8.60 -9.16
CA ASN A 75 -2.70 9.87 -9.24
C ASN A 75 -2.60 10.34 -10.71
N PRO A 76 -2.59 11.67 -10.97
CA PRO A 76 -2.45 12.21 -12.32
C PRO A 76 -1.15 11.81 -13.04
N SER A 77 -0.10 11.54 -12.29
CA SER A 77 1.18 11.03 -12.78
C SER A 77 1.51 9.72 -12.08
N PRO A 78 2.08 8.74 -12.79
CA PRO A 78 2.39 7.45 -12.21
C PRO A 78 3.55 7.57 -11.24
N TRP A 79 3.40 6.91 -10.10
CA TRP A 79 4.41 6.77 -9.09
C TRP A 79 5.18 5.47 -9.30
N PRO A 80 6.48 5.41 -8.93
CA PRO A 80 7.22 4.15 -8.85
C PRO A 80 6.80 3.38 -7.60
N LEU A 81 5.72 2.60 -7.71
CA LEU A 81 5.10 1.90 -6.59
C LEU A 81 5.71 0.52 -6.39
N ARG A 82 6.28 0.27 -5.21
CA ARG A 82 6.69 -1.08 -4.82
C ARG A 82 5.46 -1.90 -4.46
N LEU A 83 5.10 -2.84 -5.31
CA LEU A 83 3.97 -3.73 -5.08
C LEU A 83 4.33 -4.83 -4.08
N SER A 84 3.37 -5.18 -3.24
CA SER A 84 3.47 -6.31 -2.31
C SER A 84 2.17 -7.10 -2.42
N SER A 85 2.26 -8.38 -2.79
CA SER A 85 1.13 -9.28 -2.91
C SER A 85 1.59 -10.72 -2.78
N LYS A 86 0.68 -11.60 -2.36
CA LYS A 86 0.87 -13.05 -2.46
C LYS A 86 0.82 -13.55 -3.91
N GLN A 87 0.31 -12.72 -4.82
CA GLN A 87 0.29 -13.00 -6.25
C GLN A 87 1.62 -12.65 -6.91
N GLY A 88 1.99 -13.38 -7.97
CA GLY A 88 3.15 -13.08 -8.81
C GLY A 88 2.96 -11.81 -9.63
N LEU A 89 3.10 -10.65 -8.98
CA LEU A 89 3.11 -9.32 -9.59
C LEU A 89 4.56 -8.83 -9.74
N PRO A 90 4.82 -7.91 -10.68
CA PRO A 90 6.13 -7.26 -10.74
C PRO A 90 6.41 -6.52 -9.42
N PRO A 91 7.68 -6.47 -8.96
CA PRO A 91 8.03 -5.84 -7.69
C PRO A 91 7.75 -4.34 -7.69
N PHE A 92 7.78 -3.70 -8.86
CA PHE A 92 7.45 -2.29 -9.05
C PHE A 92 6.45 -2.09 -10.17
N LEU A 93 5.56 -1.12 -9.99
CA LEU A 93 4.68 -0.58 -11.01
C LEU A 93 5.13 0.85 -11.32
N PHE A 94 5.61 1.06 -12.54
CA PHE A 94 5.99 2.38 -13.06
C PHE A 94 4.95 2.97 -14.02
N ALA A 95 4.07 2.12 -14.58
CA ALA A 95 3.02 2.54 -15.50
C ALA A 95 1.76 3.01 -14.76
N GLN A 96 0.92 3.79 -15.46
CA GLN A 96 -0.37 4.23 -14.91
C GLN A 96 -1.29 3.05 -14.60
N SER A 97 -1.26 2.00 -15.44
CA SER A 97 -2.00 0.78 -15.20
C SER A 97 -1.22 -0.47 -15.61
N LEU A 98 -1.61 -1.60 -15.03
CA LEU A 98 -1.15 -2.94 -15.35
C LEU A 98 -2.36 -3.85 -15.45
N THR A 99 -2.56 -4.46 -16.62
CA THR A 99 -3.62 -5.43 -16.85
C THR A 99 -3.00 -6.81 -17.05
N THR A 100 -3.49 -7.81 -16.33
CA THR A 100 -3.05 -9.20 -16.46
C THR A 100 -4.23 -10.15 -16.60
N SER A 101 -3.94 -11.42 -16.91
CA SER A 101 -4.92 -12.50 -16.80
C SER A 101 -5.55 -12.54 -15.40
N PRO A 102 -6.82 -12.99 -15.29
CA PRO A 102 -7.50 -13.08 -14.00
C PRO A 102 -6.72 -14.00 -13.06
N LYS A 103 -6.81 -13.72 -11.76
CA LYS A 103 -6.19 -14.53 -10.72
C LYS A 103 -7.23 -15.48 -10.14
N ASN A 104 -6.83 -16.73 -9.89
CA ASN A 104 -7.71 -17.75 -9.32
C ASN A 104 -8.04 -17.53 -7.83
N SER A 105 -7.39 -16.56 -7.20
CA SER A 105 -7.57 -16.23 -5.79
C SER A 105 -7.60 -14.71 -5.63
N GLU A 106 -8.20 -14.27 -4.53
CA GLU A 106 -8.30 -12.86 -4.21
C GLU A 106 -6.92 -12.20 -4.16
N VAL A 107 -6.83 -11.02 -4.75
CA VAL A 107 -5.59 -10.27 -4.85
C VAL A 107 -5.62 -9.15 -3.83
N LEU A 108 -4.95 -9.38 -2.70
CA LEU A 108 -4.69 -8.32 -1.73
C LEU A 108 -3.35 -7.66 -2.06
N LEU A 109 -3.38 -6.33 -2.09
CA LEU A 109 -2.19 -5.51 -2.29
C LEU A 109 -1.79 -4.83 -1.00
N ASN A 110 -0.48 -4.71 -0.82
CA ASN A 110 0.14 -3.96 0.26
C ASN A 110 -0.33 -4.37 1.65
N LEU A 111 -0.77 -5.62 1.86
CA LEU A 111 -1.30 -6.05 3.15
C LEU A 111 -0.22 -5.89 4.22
N ASN A 112 -0.61 -5.33 5.38
CA ASN A 112 0.27 -4.92 6.48
C ASN A 112 1.14 -3.69 6.17
N PHE A 113 0.72 -2.86 5.23
CA PHE A 113 1.31 -1.54 4.96
C PHE A 113 2.83 -1.57 4.68
N THR A 114 3.25 -2.53 3.87
CA THR A 114 4.68 -2.75 3.55
C THR A 114 5.30 -1.66 2.66
N SER A 115 4.47 -0.84 2.02
CA SER A 115 4.82 0.23 1.11
C SER A 115 3.88 1.43 1.33
N PHE A 116 4.33 2.64 1.00
CA PHE A 116 3.61 3.87 1.31
C PHE A 116 2.57 4.26 0.23
N TYR A 117 1.51 3.46 0.08
CA TYR A 117 0.38 3.77 -0.79
C TYR A 117 -0.92 3.12 -0.30
N ARG A 118 -2.06 3.69 -0.70
CA ARG A 118 -3.40 3.18 -0.38
C ARG A 118 -3.96 2.28 -1.48
N VAL A 119 -4.82 1.34 -1.11
CA VAL A 119 -5.48 0.44 -2.07
C VAL A 119 -6.99 0.61 -2.04
N ASN A 120 -7.58 0.86 -3.21
CA ASN A 120 -9.03 0.87 -3.40
C ASN A 120 -9.43 -0.37 -4.20
N TYR A 121 -10.28 -1.22 -3.63
CA TYR A 121 -10.75 -2.42 -4.32
C TYR A 121 -12.10 -2.19 -5.01
N ASP A 122 -12.45 -3.04 -5.96
CA ASP A 122 -13.82 -3.09 -6.50
C ASP A 122 -14.82 -3.55 -5.41
N PRO A 123 -16.14 -3.33 -5.62
CA PRO A 123 -17.15 -3.66 -4.61
C PRO A 123 -17.16 -5.12 -4.17
N THR A 124 -16.98 -6.04 -5.12
CA THR A 124 -17.02 -7.48 -4.85
C THR A 124 -15.87 -7.88 -3.94
N THR A 125 -14.69 -7.33 -4.21
CA THR A 125 -13.48 -7.57 -3.44
C THR A 125 -13.56 -6.91 -2.06
N TRP A 126 -14.09 -5.68 -1.95
CA TRP A 126 -14.32 -5.06 -0.64
C TRP A 126 -15.24 -5.88 0.25
N ILE A 127 -16.36 -6.36 -0.29
CA ILE A 127 -17.31 -7.21 0.46
C ILE A 127 -16.61 -8.48 0.93
N SER A 128 -15.91 -9.17 0.01
CA SER A 128 -15.18 -10.40 0.30
C SER A 128 -14.10 -10.21 1.38
N ILE A 129 -13.35 -9.11 1.35
CA ILE A 129 -12.35 -8.76 2.36
C ILE A 129 -12.98 -8.66 3.75
N PHE A 130 -14.07 -7.88 3.89
CA PHE A 130 -14.67 -7.67 5.21
C PHE A 130 -15.39 -8.91 5.72
N SER A 131 -16.03 -9.70 4.86
CA SER A 131 -16.58 -11.01 5.23
C SER A 131 -15.50 -11.97 5.73
N GLN A 132 -14.38 -12.11 5.01
CA GLN A 132 -13.27 -12.96 5.45
C GLN A 132 -12.63 -12.45 6.75
N MET A 133 -12.58 -11.14 6.95
CA MET A 133 -12.05 -10.54 8.18
C MET A 133 -12.90 -10.87 9.41
N ASP A 134 -14.21 -10.99 9.24
CA ASP A 134 -15.15 -11.37 10.28
C ASP A 134 -15.14 -12.88 10.56
N GLU A 135 -15.19 -13.68 9.49
CA GLU A 135 -15.23 -15.15 9.57
C GLU A 135 -13.88 -15.75 10.02
N HIS A 136 -12.77 -15.15 9.59
CA HIS A 136 -11.41 -15.67 9.77
C HIS A 136 -10.41 -14.56 10.18
N PRO A 137 -10.63 -13.90 11.34
CA PRO A 137 -9.85 -12.74 11.77
C PRO A 137 -8.35 -13.04 11.95
N GLU A 138 -7.97 -14.29 12.19
CA GLU A 138 -6.59 -14.75 12.30
C GLU A 138 -5.80 -14.70 11.00
N GLN A 139 -6.49 -14.66 9.84
CA GLN A 139 -5.84 -14.53 8.53
C GLN A 139 -5.33 -13.11 8.28
N PHE A 140 -5.79 -12.14 9.06
CA PHE A 140 -5.42 -10.73 8.96
C PHE A 140 -4.64 -10.32 10.21
N SER A 141 -3.45 -9.74 10.05
CA SER A 141 -2.75 -9.15 11.20
C SER A 141 -3.51 -7.91 11.70
N ALA A 142 -3.25 -7.49 12.95
CA ALA A 142 -3.83 -6.25 13.47
C ALA A 142 -3.52 -5.03 12.58
N VAL A 143 -2.30 -4.95 12.04
CA VAL A 143 -1.87 -3.89 11.11
C VAL A 143 -2.63 -4.00 9.78
N GLY A 144 -2.79 -5.21 9.25
CA GLY A 144 -3.51 -5.47 8.01
C GLY A 144 -4.98 -5.08 8.12
N ARG A 145 -5.66 -5.42 9.22
CA ARG A 145 -7.05 -5.00 9.48
C ARG A 145 -7.17 -3.48 9.58
N ALA A 146 -6.29 -2.83 10.37
CA ALA A 146 -6.30 -1.38 10.53
C ALA A 146 -6.07 -0.65 9.19
N GLN A 147 -5.16 -1.16 8.35
CA GLN A 147 -4.93 -0.65 7.00
C GLN A 147 -6.19 -0.76 6.14
N LEU A 148 -6.80 -1.94 6.04
CA LEU A 148 -7.95 -2.18 5.17
C LEU A 148 -9.15 -1.30 5.54
N VAL A 149 -9.43 -1.16 6.84
CA VAL A 149 -10.46 -0.24 7.36
C VAL A 149 -10.12 1.21 7.03
N THR A 150 -8.88 1.63 7.28
CA THR A 150 -8.43 3.01 7.03
C THR A 150 -8.45 3.37 5.55
N ASP A 151 -8.12 2.44 4.67
CA ASP A 151 -8.18 2.63 3.22
C ASP A 151 -9.63 2.74 2.74
N PHE A 152 -10.50 1.82 3.19
CA PHE A 152 -11.93 1.90 2.89
C PHE A 152 -12.53 3.25 3.32
N CYS A 153 -12.33 3.66 4.58
CA CYS A 153 -12.85 4.92 5.11
C CYS A 153 -12.32 6.13 4.31
N TYR A 154 -11.03 6.12 3.95
CA TYR A 154 -10.45 7.18 3.14
C TYR A 154 -11.15 7.29 1.77
N PHE A 155 -11.28 6.19 1.02
CA PHE A 155 -11.91 6.25 -0.29
C PHE A 155 -13.42 6.53 -0.20
N TYR A 156 -14.09 6.02 0.83
CA TYR A 156 -15.51 6.26 1.07
C TYR A 156 -15.79 7.74 1.33
N ALA A 157 -14.99 8.38 2.20
CA ALA A 157 -15.12 9.81 2.50
C ALA A 157 -14.82 10.74 1.30
N HIS A 158 -14.25 10.20 0.22
CA HIS A 158 -13.99 10.93 -1.02
C HIS A 158 -14.93 10.51 -2.16
N ASP A 159 -16.01 9.76 -1.87
CA ASP A 159 -16.96 9.24 -2.87
C ASP A 159 -16.30 8.36 -3.95
N LYS A 160 -15.21 7.66 -3.59
CA LYS A 160 -14.41 6.81 -4.51
C LYS A 160 -14.67 5.31 -4.34
N VAL A 161 -15.63 4.92 -3.50
CA VAL A 161 -16.02 3.52 -3.33
C VAL A 161 -17.36 3.26 -4.02
N ASP A 162 -17.30 2.47 -5.08
CA ASP A 162 -18.48 2.00 -5.80
C ASP A 162 -19.36 1.20 -4.81
N ARG A 163 -20.67 1.50 -4.75
CA ARG A 163 -21.61 0.92 -3.75
C ARG A 163 -21.20 1.14 -2.28
N GLY A 164 -20.46 2.22 -1.99
CA GLY A 164 -19.87 2.48 -0.68
C GLY A 164 -20.84 2.44 0.51
N ALA A 165 -22.07 2.94 0.35
CA ALA A 165 -23.06 2.93 1.44
C ALA A 165 -23.42 1.51 1.90
N ALA A 166 -23.58 0.56 0.97
CA ALA A 166 -23.87 -0.83 1.32
C ALA A 166 -22.68 -1.51 1.99
N ILE A 167 -21.46 -1.19 1.54
CA ILE A 167 -20.23 -1.75 2.12
C ILE A 167 -19.99 -1.16 3.51
N LYS A 168 -20.32 0.12 3.74
CA LYS A 168 -20.20 0.78 5.05
C LYS A 168 -20.94 0.01 6.15
N GLU A 169 -22.16 -0.45 5.88
CA GLU A 169 -22.93 -1.24 6.86
C GLU A 169 -22.18 -2.52 7.26
N ILE A 170 -21.61 -3.24 6.28
CA ILE A 170 -20.77 -4.42 6.55
C ILE A 170 -19.56 -4.03 7.41
N VAL A 171 -18.86 -2.94 7.08
CA VAL A 171 -17.68 -2.50 7.85
C VAL A 171 -18.06 -2.15 9.28
N VAL A 172 -19.20 -1.51 9.52
CA VAL A 172 -19.69 -1.20 10.87
C VAL A 172 -19.98 -2.47 11.64
N ASP A 173 -20.59 -3.47 11.02
CA ASP A 173 -20.87 -4.76 11.65
C ASP A 173 -19.60 -5.55 11.99
N VAL A 174 -18.56 -5.49 11.13
CA VAL A 174 -17.27 -6.15 11.37
C VAL A 174 -16.42 -5.42 12.40
N VAL A 175 -16.48 -4.10 12.45
CA VAL A 175 -15.64 -3.29 13.36
C VAL A 175 -16.31 -3.03 14.71
N GLY A 176 -17.65 -3.00 14.78
CA GLY A 176 -18.42 -2.68 15.98
C GLY A 176 -18.26 -3.64 17.17
N PRO A 177 -18.27 -4.98 16.98
CA PRO A 177 -18.14 -5.95 18.06
C PRO A 177 -16.72 -6.02 18.63
N PHE A 178 -15.72 -5.74 17.78
CA PHE A 178 -14.34 -5.68 18.17
C PHE A 178 -14.07 -4.26 18.67
N ASN A 179 -14.04 -4.05 19.99
CA ASN A 179 -13.29 -2.93 20.54
C ASN A 179 -11.85 -3.04 20.00
N PHE A 180 -11.57 -2.41 18.86
CA PHE A 180 -10.30 -2.41 18.15
C PHE A 180 -9.30 -1.62 18.97
N LEU A 181 -8.87 -2.21 20.09
CA LEU A 181 -7.88 -1.83 21.07
C LEU A 181 -7.94 -0.37 21.60
N PRO A 182 -7.76 -0.15 22.91
CA PRO A 182 -7.63 1.20 23.50
C PRO A 182 -6.48 2.04 22.89
N GLU A 183 -5.60 1.42 22.10
CA GLU A 183 -4.40 2.02 21.51
C GLU A 183 -4.67 2.78 20.20
N TYR A 184 -5.86 2.61 19.59
CA TYR A 184 -6.23 3.33 18.36
C TYR A 184 -7.21 4.47 18.64
N ARG A 185 -6.72 5.57 19.21
CA ARG A 185 -7.46 6.86 19.22
C ARG A 185 -7.77 7.39 17.81
N THR A 186 -7.25 6.76 16.76
CA THR A 186 -7.59 7.03 15.36
C THR A 186 -9.07 6.78 15.04
N PHE A 187 -9.78 5.98 15.86
CA PHE A 187 -11.22 5.76 15.69
C PHE A 187 -12.12 6.94 16.08
N GLN A 188 -11.59 8.03 16.66
CA GLN A 188 -12.35 9.28 16.80
C GLN A 188 -12.78 9.90 15.45
N LEU A 189 -12.25 9.39 14.32
CA LEU A 189 -12.71 9.80 12.98
C LEU A 189 -14.05 9.17 12.57
N LEU A 190 -14.49 8.06 13.16
CA LEU A 190 -15.83 7.51 12.90
C LEU A 190 -16.94 8.30 13.62
N SER A 191 -16.59 9.11 14.63
CA SER A 191 -17.55 10.00 15.31
C SER A 191 -17.72 11.37 14.65
N VAL A 192 -17.07 11.61 13.49
CA VAL A 192 -17.14 12.89 12.76
C VAL A 192 -17.75 12.71 11.35
N PHE A 193 -18.23 11.51 11.00
CA PHE A 193 -18.96 11.23 9.76
C PHE A 193 -20.27 10.48 10.01
#